data_AF-A0A9X2WPE1-F1
#
_entry.id   AF-A0A9X2WPE1-F1
#
_cell.length_a   1.000
_cell.length_b   1.000
_cell.length_c   1.000
_cell.angle_alpha   90.00
_cell.angle_beta   90.00
_cell.angle_gamma   90.00
#
_symmetry.space_group_name_H-M   'P 1'
#
loop_
_entity.id
_entity.type
_entity.pdbx_description
1 polymer ?
#
loop_
_entity_poly.entity_id
_entity_poly.type
_entity_poly.pdbx_seq_one_letter_code
_entity_poly.pdbx_strand_id
1 'polypeptide(L)'
;MSPKKIGLINGLFTLITWSVIGMSLASYWWGALPIILFILVPVSALVSYRTSALAQILLQGKATVSLYAIDGFKWAFIASCIFWGWSISSEVLAAGGPLLGANGWQVLEYIFTIAIPSSLVAGLVGSLHGVVFYYLNRWQITAKNQLKRDF
;
A
#
# COMPACT_ATOMS: atom_id res chain seq x y z
N MET A 1 -9.11 20.28 7.03
CA MET A 1 -10.00 19.49 6.12
C MET A 1 -10.57 18.33 6.93
N SER A 2 -11.68 17.67 6.56
CA SER A 2 -12.13 16.53 7.38
C SER A 2 -11.14 15.36 7.20
N PRO A 3 -10.73 14.66 8.27
CA PRO A 3 -9.79 13.54 8.16
C PRO A 3 -10.26 12.44 7.20
N LYS A 4 -11.56 12.14 7.19
CA LYS A 4 -12.18 11.18 6.26
C LYS A 4 -11.97 11.58 4.78
N LYS A 5 -12.05 12.88 4.46
CA LYS A 5 -11.85 13.36 3.09
C LYS A 5 -10.39 13.25 2.67
N ILE A 6 -9.45 13.54 3.58
CA ILE A 6 -8.01 13.36 3.34
C ILE A 6 -7.72 11.89 3.06
N GLY A 7 -8.23 10.98 3.91
CA GLY A 7 -8.05 9.55 3.71
C GLY A 7 -8.60 9.06 2.36
N LEU A 8 -9.82 9.44 2.01
CA LEU A 8 -10.41 9.09 0.72
C LEU A 8 -9.54 9.53 -0.47
N ILE A 9 -9.03 10.77 -0.43
CA ILE A 9 -8.16 11.31 -1.48
C ILE A 9 -6.88 10.48 -1.58
N ASN A 10 -6.24 10.16 -0.47
CA ASN A 10 -4.98 9.39 -0.48
C ASN A 10 -5.21 7.93 -0.92
N GLY A 11 -6.34 7.34 -0.55
CA GLY A 11 -6.78 6.04 -1.07
C GLY A 11 -6.95 6.07 -2.59
N LEU A 12 -7.65 7.08 -3.13
CA LEU A 12 -7.82 7.25 -4.58
C LEU A 12 -6.49 7.49 -5.30
N PHE A 13 -5.60 8.32 -4.75
CA PHE A 13 -4.27 8.52 -5.30
C PHE A 13 -3.47 7.23 -5.36
N THR A 14 -3.55 6.40 -4.31
CA THR A 14 -2.91 5.09 -4.29
C THR A 14 -3.48 4.19 -5.39
N LEU A 15 -4.82 4.09 -5.48
CA LEU A 15 -5.49 3.28 -6.48
C LEU A 15 -5.08 3.69 -7.90
N ILE A 16 -5.17 4.97 -8.22
CA ILE A 16 -4.88 5.49 -9.56
C ILE A 16 -3.40 5.30 -9.91
N THR A 17 -2.50 5.74 -9.02
CA THR A 17 -1.05 5.71 -9.29
C THR A 17 -0.58 4.28 -9.55
N TRP A 18 -0.96 3.34 -8.68
CA TRP A 18 -0.51 1.95 -8.81
C TRP A 18 -1.27 1.18 -9.89
N SER A 19 -2.50 1.57 -10.22
CA SER A 19 -3.18 1.03 -11.40
C SER A 19 -2.45 1.44 -12.67
N VAL A 20 -2.06 2.71 -12.80
CA VAL A 20 -1.30 3.20 -13.97
C VAL A 20 0.05 2.50 -14.08
N ILE A 21 0.79 2.39 -12.98
CA ILE A 21 2.08 1.68 -12.96
C ILE A 21 1.88 0.20 -13.31
N GLY A 22 0.95 -0.49 -12.66
CA GLY A 22 0.66 -1.90 -12.92
C GLY A 22 0.25 -2.17 -14.37
N MET A 23 -0.60 -1.30 -14.93
CA MET A 23 -1.02 -1.41 -16.34
C MET A 23 0.11 -1.13 -17.32
N SER A 24 1.03 -0.22 -16.97
CA SER A 24 2.21 0.08 -17.81
C SER A 24 3.21 -1.08 -17.83
N LEU A 25 3.24 -1.90 -16.77
CA LEU A 25 4.10 -3.07 -16.65
C LEU A 25 3.43 -4.35 -17.19
N ALA A 26 2.12 -4.35 -17.38
CA ALA A 26 1.38 -5.51 -17.83
C ALA A 26 1.54 -5.76 -19.34
N SER A 27 1.98 -6.97 -19.71
CA SER A 27 2.04 -7.37 -21.13
C SER A 27 0.66 -7.59 -21.77
N TYR A 28 -0.37 -7.86 -20.94
CA TYR A 28 -1.75 -8.15 -21.40
C TYR A 28 -2.77 -7.39 -20.55
N TRP A 29 -3.10 -6.18 -21.00
CA TRP A 29 -3.93 -5.23 -20.25
C TRP A 29 -5.31 -5.78 -19.84
N TRP A 30 -5.96 -6.58 -20.70
CA TRP A 30 -7.31 -7.13 -20.48
C TRP A 30 -7.42 -8.13 -19.32
N GLY A 31 -6.37 -8.90 -19.04
CA GLY A 31 -6.33 -9.90 -17.97
C GLY A 31 -5.65 -9.37 -16.71
N ALA A 32 -4.74 -8.41 -16.88
CA ALA A 32 -4.04 -7.76 -15.78
C ALA A 32 -4.96 -6.82 -14.98
N LEU A 33 -5.85 -6.07 -15.65
CA LEU A 33 -6.68 -5.07 -14.98
C LEU A 33 -7.56 -5.65 -13.85
N PRO A 34 -8.30 -6.77 -14.05
CA PRO A 34 -9.07 -7.38 -12.97
C PRO A 34 -8.22 -7.79 -11.76
N ILE A 35 -7.04 -8.36 -12.01
CA ILE A 35 -6.11 -8.80 -10.95
C ILE A 35 -5.54 -7.59 -10.20
N ILE A 36 -5.12 -6.56 -10.94
CA ILE A 36 -4.63 -5.30 -10.39
C ILE A 36 -5.69 -4.67 -9.49
N LEU A 37 -6.95 -4.58 -9.94
CA LEU A 37 -8.03 -4.01 -9.14
C LEU A 37 -8.38 -4.87 -7.92
N PHE A 38 -8.38 -6.19 -8.06
CA PHE A 38 -8.63 -7.13 -6.96
C PHE A 38 -7.65 -6.91 -5.80
N ILE A 39 -6.39 -6.62 -6.10
CA ILE A 39 -5.35 -6.34 -5.11
C ILE A 39 -5.40 -4.89 -4.63
N LEU A 40 -5.49 -3.93 -5.56
CA LEU A 40 -5.34 -2.51 -5.24
C LEU A 40 -6.55 -1.91 -4.55
N VAL A 41 -7.77 -2.42 -4.76
CA VAL A 41 -8.96 -1.89 -4.09
C VAL A 41 -8.88 -2.08 -2.57
N PRO A 42 -8.62 -3.30 -2.04
CA PRO A 42 -8.39 -3.50 -0.60
C PRO A 42 -7.22 -2.67 -0.04
N VAL A 43 -6.09 -2.61 -0.76
CA VAL A 43 -4.92 -1.82 -0.35
C VAL A 43 -5.28 -0.33 -0.26
N SER A 44 -6.02 0.19 -1.24
CA SER A 44 -6.43 1.59 -1.28
C SER A 44 -7.44 1.93 -0.19
N ALA A 45 -8.35 0.99 0.14
CA ALA A 45 -9.25 1.11 1.28
C ALA A 45 -8.48 1.15 2.61
N LEU A 46 -7.47 0.29 2.76
CA LEU A 46 -6.57 0.31 3.93
C LEU A 46 -5.84 1.65 4.04
N VAL A 47 -5.25 2.14 2.95
CA VAL A 47 -4.59 3.46 2.93
C VAL A 47 -5.56 4.57 3.30
N SER A 48 -6.79 4.54 2.79
CA SER A 48 -7.83 5.51 3.14
C SER A 48 -8.15 5.54 4.63
N TYR A 49 -8.32 4.36 5.24
CA TYR A 49 -8.57 4.22 6.67
C TYR A 49 -7.37 4.71 7.50
N ARG A 50 -6.17 4.19 7.22
CA ARG A 50 -4.95 4.54 7.97
C ARG A 50 -4.61 6.01 7.87
N THR A 51 -4.73 6.59 6.68
CA THR A 51 -4.45 8.01 6.50
C THR A 51 -5.49 8.90 7.15
N SER A 52 -6.76 8.48 7.21
CA SER A 52 -7.78 9.18 8.00
C SER A 52 -7.41 9.25 9.48
N ALA A 53 -6.95 8.13 10.06
CA ALA A 53 -6.51 8.07 11.45
C ALA A 53 -5.26 8.93 11.69
N LEU A 54 -4.27 8.86 10.79
CA LEU A 54 -3.06 9.68 10.87
C LEU A 54 -3.34 11.19 10.68
N ALA A 55 -4.33 11.55 9.87
CA ALA A 55 -4.78 12.93 9.71
C ALA A 55 -5.45 13.47 10.99
N GLN A 56 -6.17 12.64 11.75
CA GLN A 56 -6.68 13.03 13.07
C GLN A 56 -5.53 13.32 14.05
N ILE A 57 -4.52 12.45 14.09
CA ILE A 57 -3.34 12.65 14.95
C ILE A 57 -2.57 13.92 14.54
N LEU A 58 -2.49 14.21 13.24
CA LEU A 58 -1.87 15.41 12.70
C LEU A 58 -2.63 16.68 13.11
N LEU A 59 -3.96 16.67 13.11
CA LEU A 59 -4.78 17.79 13.60
C LEU A 59 -4.59 18.04 15.11
N GLN A 60 -4.27 17.00 15.88
CA GLN A 60 -3.96 17.11 17.31
C GLN A 60 -2.52 17.61 17.57
N GLY A 61 -1.72 17.87 16.53
CA GLY A 61 -0.33 18.32 16.67
C GLY A 61 0.65 17.23 17.11
N LYS A 62 0.21 15.97 17.15
CA LYS A 62 1.01 14.83 17.67
C LYS A 62 1.69 14.00 16.57
N ALA A 63 1.41 14.30 15.29
CA ALA A 63 1.97 13.50 14.20
C ALA A 63 3.38 13.93 13.82
N THR A 64 4.26 12.94 13.67
CA THR A 64 5.62 13.10 13.15
C THR A 64 5.76 12.43 11.78
N VAL A 65 6.79 12.82 11.03
CA VAL A 65 7.16 12.14 9.78
C VAL A 65 7.47 10.67 10.03
N SER A 66 8.19 10.37 11.12
CA SER A 66 8.55 9.00 11.51
C SER A 66 7.34 8.12 11.76
N LEU A 67 6.28 8.65 12.40
CA LEU A 67 5.05 7.92 12.61
C LEU A 67 4.41 7.48 11.28
N TYR A 68 4.35 8.40 10.32
CA TYR A 68 3.80 8.11 8.98
C TYR A 68 4.66 7.10 8.22
N ALA A 69 5.99 7.26 8.26
CA ALA A 69 6.94 6.35 7.62
C ALA A 69 6.82 4.91 8.18
N ILE A 70 6.80 4.76 9.51
CA ILE A 70 6.69 3.47 10.17
C ILE A 70 5.31 2.84 9.92
N ASP A 71 4.22 3.61 9.97
CA ASP A 71 2.88 3.05 9.69
C ASP A 71 2.79 2.59 8.22
N GLY A 72 3.33 3.39 7.29
CA GLY A 72 3.43 3.04 5.87
C GLY A 72 4.23 1.74 5.65
N PHE A 73 5.41 1.62 6.29
CA PHE A 73 6.23 0.41 6.23
C PHE A 73 5.46 -0.81 6.72
N LYS A 74 4.93 -0.72 7.94
CA LYS A 74 4.25 -1.83 8.61
C LYS A 74 3.10 -2.37 7.78
N TRP A 75 2.22 -1.51 7.29
CA TRP A 75 1.03 -1.96 6.56
C TRP A 75 1.34 -2.45 5.15
N ALA A 76 2.30 -1.84 4.45
CA ALA A 76 2.73 -2.33 3.14
C ALA A 76 3.46 -3.68 3.25
N PHE A 77 4.30 -3.86 4.27
CA PHE A 77 4.95 -5.14 4.57
C PHE A 77 3.91 -6.24 4.85
N ILE A 78 2.95 -5.97 5.74
CA ILE A 78 1.87 -6.93 6.07
C ILE A 78 1.05 -7.28 4.83
N ALA A 79 0.64 -6.28 4.03
CA ALA A 79 -0.13 -6.51 2.81
C ALA A 79 0.63 -7.38 1.81
N SER A 80 1.94 -7.13 1.65
CA SER A 80 2.81 -7.94 0.80
C SER A 80 2.94 -9.38 1.31
N CYS A 81 3.13 -9.58 2.61
CA CYS A 81 3.19 -10.93 3.19
C CYS A 81 1.89 -11.71 2.98
N ILE A 82 0.73 -11.07 3.11
CA ILE A 82 -0.58 -11.68 2.83
C ILE A 82 -0.67 -12.09 1.35
N PHE A 83 -0.26 -11.20 0.46
CA PHE A 83 -0.26 -11.47 -0.98
C PHE A 83 0.67 -12.64 -1.34
N TRP A 84 1.87 -12.68 -0.79
CA TRP A 84 2.78 -13.81 -0.98
C TRP A 84 2.25 -15.11 -0.39
N GLY A 85 1.62 -15.07 0.78
CA GLY A 85 0.96 -16.22 1.38
C GLY A 85 -0.13 -16.79 0.47
N TRP A 86 -0.94 -15.93 -0.15
CA TRP A 86 -1.88 -16.32 -1.19
C TRP A 86 -1.15 -16.94 -2.39
N SER A 87 -0.16 -16.24 -2.97
CA SER A 87 0.53 -16.66 -4.20
C SER A 87 1.16 -18.04 -4.03
N ILE A 88 1.91 -18.24 -2.94
CA ILE A 88 2.55 -19.52 -2.63
C ILE A 88 1.51 -20.63 -2.48
N SER A 89 0.42 -20.38 -1.74
CA SER A 89 -0.66 -21.36 -1.57
C SER A 89 -1.32 -21.74 -2.89
N SER A 90 -1.40 -20.80 -3.83
CA SER A 90 -1.96 -21.04 -5.16
C SER A 90 -0.99 -21.76 -6.07
N GLU A 91 0.29 -21.39 -6.06
CA GLU A 91 1.33 -21.96 -6.93
C GLU A 91 1.70 -23.41 -6.57
N VAL A 92 1.65 -23.77 -5.29
CA VAL A 92 1.85 -25.17 -4.85
C VAL A 92 0.76 -26.10 -5.40
N LEU A 93 -0.45 -25.56 -5.63
CA LEU A 93 -1.63 -26.31 -6.08
C LEU A 93 -1.92 -26.15 -7.59
N ALA A 94 -1.27 -25.21 -8.28
CA ALA A 94 -1.56 -24.88 -9.67
C ALA A 94 -0.56 -25.50 -10.65
N ALA A 95 -1.09 -26.22 -11.64
CA ALA A 95 -0.28 -26.78 -12.73
C ALA A 95 0.45 -25.66 -13.51
N GLY A 96 1.76 -25.81 -13.71
CA GLY A 96 2.62 -24.81 -14.38
C GLY A 96 3.21 -23.73 -13.45
N GLY A 97 2.91 -23.76 -12.15
CA GLY A 97 3.49 -22.82 -11.19
C GLY A 97 4.97 -23.12 -10.85
N PRO A 98 5.77 -22.11 -10.45
CA PRO A 98 7.16 -22.29 -10.02
C PRO A 98 7.33 -23.27 -8.86
N LEU A 99 6.28 -23.43 -8.04
CA LEU A 99 6.26 -24.28 -6.85
C LEU A 99 5.44 -25.56 -7.02
N LEU A 100 5.05 -25.92 -8.26
CA LEU A 100 4.28 -27.15 -8.50
C LEU A 100 5.08 -28.38 -8.06
N GLY A 101 4.52 -29.15 -7.14
CA GLY A 101 5.17 -30.36 -6.61
C GLY A 101 6.38 -30.07 -5.70
N ALA A 102 6.58 -28.81 -5.30
CA ALA A 102 7.65 -28.43 -4.40
C ALA A 102 7.48 -29.09 -3.02
N ASN A 103 8.58 -29.54 -2.44
CA ASN A 103 8.61 -30.03 -1.06
C ASN A 103 8.71 -28.86 -0.07
N GLY A 104 8.52 -29.14 1.23
CA GLY A 104 8.52 -28.10 2.27
C GLY A 104 9.83 -27.29 2.36
N TRP A 105 10.98 -27.89 2.02
CA TRP A 105 12.26 -27.18 2.04
C TRP A 105 12.36 -26.16 0.90
N GLN A 106 11.92 -26.54 -0.31
CA GLN A 106 11.88 -25.64 -1.46
C GLN A 106 10.92 -24.46 -1.25
N VAL A 107 9.78 -24.70 -0.59
CA VAL A 107 8.84 -23.65 -0.20
C VAL A 107 9.48 -22.69 0.82
N LEU A 108 10.20 -23.21 1.81
CA LEU A 108 10.92 -22.38 2.79
C LEU A 108 12.02 -21.54 2.10
N GLU A 109 12.79 -22.15 1.20
CA GLU A 109 13.82 -21.44 0.43
C GLU A 109 13.20 -20.29 -0.37
N TYR A 110 12.08 -20.52 -1.04
CA TYR A 110 11.34 -19.47 -1.76
C TYR A 110 10.88 -18.33 -0.83
N ILE A 111 10.35 -18.67 0.35
CA ILE A 111 9.91 -17.68 1.34
C ILE A 111 11.07 -16.78 1.77
N PHE A 112 12.22 -17.36 2.11
CA PHE A 112 13.36 -16.61 2.64
C PHE A 112 14.15 -15.86 1.56
N THR A 113 14.19 -16.35 0.33
CA THR A 113 14.97 -15.75 -0.76
C THR A 113 14.17 -14.75 -1.59
N ILE A 114 12.85 -14.92 -1.70
CA ILE A 114 12.00 -14.11 -2.58
C ILE A 114 10.92 -13.37 -1.78
N ALA A 115 10.04 -14.10 -1.09
CA ALA A 115 8.84 -13.51 -0.51
C ALA A 115 9.14 -12.48 0.60
N ILE A 116 10.01 -12.82 1.55
CA ILE A 116 10.40 -11.91 2.64
C ILE A 116 11.18 -10.70 2.12
N PRO A 117 12.25 -10.85 1.32
CA PRO A 117 12.97 -9.70 0.76
C PRO A 117 12.07 -8.78 -0.07
N SER A 118 11.21 -9.35 -0.93
CA SER A 118 10.26 -8.55 -1.72
C SER A 118 9.26 -7.80 -0.84
N SER A 119 8.82 -8.41 0.27
CA SER A 119 7.94 -7.76 1.24
C SER A 119 8.63 -6.63 2.01
N LEU A 120 9.93 -6.77 2.30
CA LEU A 120 10.73 -5.68 2.85
C LEU A 120 10.80 -4.49 1.88
N VAL A 121 11.01 -4.76 0.59
CA VAL A 121 10.98 -3.71 -0.44
C VAL A 121 9.61 -3.03 -0.50
N ALA A 122 8.52 -3.80 -0.48
CA ALA A 122 7.16 -3.26 -0.41
C ALA A 122 6.96 -2.38 0.84
N GLY A 123 7.49 -2.80 1.99
CA GLY A 123 7.55 -2.01 3.21
C GLY A 123 8.29 -0.69 3.01
N LEU A 124 9.47 -0.70 2.39
CA LEU A 124 10.24 0.53 2.12
C LEU A 124 9.48 1.48 1.19
N VAL A 125 8.81 0.97 0.15
CA VAL A 125 7.92 1.76 -0.71
C VAL A 125 6.74 2.33 0.09
N GLY A 126 6.15 1.55 0.99
CA GLY A 126 5.11 2.00 1.92
C GLY A 126 5.59 3.13 2.84
N SER A 127 6.84 3.06 3.32
CA SER A 127 7.46 4.12 4.12
C SER A 127 7.56 5.43 3.34
N LEU A 128 8.02 5.37 2.08
CA LEU A 128 8.09 6.53 1.19
C LEU A 128 6.70 7.14 0.97
N HIS A 129 5.67 6.34 0.72
CA HIS A 129 4.29 6.84 0.65
C HIS A 129 3.86 7.51 1.95
N GLY A 130 4.19 6.92 3.10
CA GLY A 130 3.91 7.50 4.40
C GLY A 130 4.49 8.92 4.52
N VAL A 131 5.76 9.10 4.16
CA VAL A 131 6.43 10.41 4.17
C VAL A 131 5.73 11.39 3.22
N VAL A 132 5.41 10.97 1.99
CA VAL A 132 4.70 11.82 1.01
C VAL A 132 3.33 12.26 1.56
N PHE A 133 2.55 11.32 2.10
CA PHE A 133 1.24 11.63 2.68
C PHE A 133 1.34 12.53 3.91
N TYR A 134 2.39 12.46 4.71
CA TYR A 134 2.59 13.40 5.81
C TYR A 134 2.62 14.86 5.30
N TYR A 135 3.46 15.13 4.30
CA TYR A 135 3.60 16.47 3.73
C TYR A 135 2.33 16.94 3.03
N LEU A 136 1.71 16.07 2.22
CA LEU A 136 0.46 16.38 1.53
C LEU A 136 -0.66 16.68 2.53
N ASN A 137 -0.84 15.85 3.56
CA ASN A 137 -1.89 16.06 4.56
C ASN A 137 -1.67 17.35 5.34
N ARG A 138 -0.42 17.63 5.74
CA ARG A 138 -0.07 18.87 6.44
C ARG A 138 -0.40 20.08 5.59
N TRP A 139 0.00 20.07 4.31
CA TRP A 139 -0.30 21.13 3.37
C TRP A 139 -1.81 21.34 3.17
N GLN A 140 -2.57 20.27 2.93
CA GLN A 140 -4.04 20.34 2.75
C GLN A 140 -4.76 20.91 3.98
N ILE A 141 -4.28 20.59 5.19
CA ILE A 141 -4.83 21.13 6.44
C ILE A 141 -4.49 22.61 6.57
N THR A 142 -3.23 23.00 6.38
CA THR A 142 -2.79 24.40 6.46
C THR A 142 -3.50 25.28 5.44
N ALA A 143 -3.57 24.86 4.17
CA ALA A 143 -4.22 25.61 3.10
C ALA A 143 -5.71 25.86 3.42
N LYS A 144 -6.43 24.86 3.94
CA LYS A 144 -7.83 25.05 4.37
C LYS A 144 -7.95 26.03 5.53
N ASN A 145 -7.00 26.01 6.46
CA ASN A 145 -7.04 26.92 7.61
C ASN A 145 -6.72 28.36 7.20
N GLN A 146 -5.87 28.57 6.20
CA GLN A 146 -5.62 29.91 5.61
C GLN A 146 -6.89 30.45 4.94
N LEU A 147 -7.51 29.67 4.05
CA LEU A 147 -8.77 30.08 3.41
C LEU A 147 -9.84 30.47 4.42
N LYS A 148 -9.95 29.76 5.55
CA LYS A 148 -10.90 30.11 6.62
C LYS A 148 -10.59 31.41 7.37
N ARG A 149 -9.36 31.91 7.33
CA ARG A 149 -8.96 33.16 7.97
C ARG A 149 -9.18 34.36 7.05
N ASP A 150 -9.15 34.13 5.75
CA ASP A 150 -9.27 35.16 4.72
C ASP A 150 -10.75 35.49 4.37
N PHE A 151 -11.71 34.75 4.95
CA PHE A 151 -13.16 34.97 4.87
C PHE A 151 -13.74 35.17 6.27
#